data_AF-A0A1N7L7B1-F1
#
_entry.id   AF-A0A1N7L7B1-F1
#
_cell.length_a   1.000
_cell.length_b   1.000
_cell.length_c   1.000
_cell.angle_alpha   90.00
_cell.angle_beta   90.00
_cell.angle_gamma   90.00
#
_symmetry.space_group_name_H-M   'P 1'
#
loop_
_entity.id
_entity.type
_entity.pdbx_description
1 polymer ?
#
loop_
_entity_poly.entity_id
_entity_poly.type
_entity_poly.pdbx_seq_one_letter_code
_entity_poly.pdbx_strand_id
1 'polypeptide(L)'
;MSTSLNLVIYQRNGDDLVEEGMRTARCEQIPLSTLNTIREKFPSQKRNIYYDGAKEDFFEIDYFARDDVPKIINWLRIIFNNLLIHEYKLLNSEADTPFSQPKDSNLTLFNNLPSQRELDPTSVAIAKFRILISLIDIFSEMQAKYVTEPGAILKLG
;
A
#
# COMPACT_ATOMS: atom_id res chain seq x y z
N MET A 1 -0.79 8.04 -13.54
CA MET A 1 -0.58 8.93 -12.38
C MET A 1 -0.26 8.04 -11.18
N SER A 2 0.80 8.34 -10.42
CA SER A 2 1.11 7.66 -9.15
C SER A 2 0.24 8.25 -8.04
N THR A 3 -0.09 7.45 -7.04
CA THR A 3 -0.79 7.89 -5.83
C THR A 3 0.16 7.68 -4.65
N SER A 4 0.07 8.54 -3.65
CA SER A 4 0.85 8.45 -2.43
C SER A 4 0.06 7.77 -1.32
N LEU A 5 0.73 6.87 -0.59
CA LEU A 5 0.25 6.34 0.68
C LEU A 5 1.04 7.04 1.78
N ASN A 6 0.33 7.80 2.60
CA ASN A 6 0.93 8.65 3.62
C ASN A 6 0.54 8.17 5.01
N LEU A 7 1.54 7.84 5.82
CA LEU A 7 1.36 7.63 7.25
C LEU A 7 1.47 9.00 7.94
N VAL A 8 0.33 9.54 8.32
CA VAL A 8 0.20 10.86 8.96
C VAL A 8 -0.29 10.71 10.38
N ILE A 9 0.08 11.66 11.23
CA ILE A 9 -0.30 11.70 12.63
C ILE A 9 -0.93 13.06 12.88
N TYR A 10 -2.26 13.05 12.94
CA TYR A 10 -3.07 14.22 13.25
C TYR A 10 -3.14 14.45 14.76
N GLN A 11 -3.39 15.69 15.17
CA GLN A 11 -3.75 15.97 16.55
C GLN A 11 -5.16 15.44 16.82
N ARG A 12 -5.37 14.80 17.97
CA ARG A 12 -6.68 14.29 18.38
C ARG A 12 -7.30 15.23 19.41
N ASN A 13 -8.54 15.65 19.18
CA ASN A 13 -9.34 16.43 20.12
C ASN A 13 -10.67 15.72 20.37
N GLY A 14 -10.73 14.88 21.40
CA GLY A 14 -11.86 13.96 21.59
C GLY A 14 -11.86 12.88 20.50
N ASP A 15 -12.95 12.75 19.74
CA ASP A 15 -13.02 11.82 18.59
C ASP A 15 -12.62 12.46 17.25
N ASP A 16 -12.38 13.76 17.26
CA ASP A 16 -12.05 14.50 16.05
C ASP A 16 -10.54 14.54 15.81
N LEU A 17 -10.19 14.68 14.53
CA LEU A 17 -8.82 14.85 14.07
C LEU A 17 -8.65 16.24 13.49
N VAL A 18 -7.55 16.87 13.88
CA VAL A 18 -7.23 18.26 13.55
C VAL A 18 -5.92 18.29 12.76
N GLU A 19 -5.89 19.07 11.67
CA GLU A 19 -4.71 19.25 10.83
C GLU A 19 -3.63 20.09 11.51
N GLU A 20 -4.00 21.04 12.37
CA GLU A 20 -3.05 21.79 13.18
C GLU A 20 -2.06 20.84 13.90
N GLY A 21 -0.77 21.05 13.68
CA GLY A 21 0.29 20.21 14.26
C GLY A 21 0.44 18.82 13.61
N MET A 22 -0.22 18.55 12.47
CA MET A 22 -0.07 17.29 11.74
C MET A 22 1.37 17.08 11.28
N ARG A 23 1.84 15.84 11.42
CA ARG A 23 3.13 15.40 10.87
C ARG A 23 2.98 14.18 9.98
N THR A 24 3.72 14.17 8.87
CA THR A 24 3.89 12.98 8.04
C THR A 24 5.04 12.16 8.58
N ALA A 25 4.76 10.96 9.07
CA ALA A 25 5.78 10.01 9.50
C ALA A 25 6.44 9.31 8.30
N ARG A 26 5.65 9.00 7.25
CA ARG A 26 6.14 8.35 6.04
C ARG A 26 5.26 8.64 4.83
N CYS A 27 5.85 8.67 3.65
CA CYS A 27 5.18 8.82 2.38
C CYS A 27 5.81 7.84 1.38
N GLU A 28 5.00 6.97 0.78
CA GLU A 28 5.43 6.03 -0.25
C GLU A 28 4.63 6.28 -1.53
N GLN A 29 5.31 6.40 -2.66
CA GLN A 29 4.64 6.45 -3.96
C GLN A 29 4.32 5.04 -4.42
N ILE A 30 3.05 4.82 -4.75
CA ILE A 30 2.54 3.51 -5.17
C ILE A 30 1.86 3.62 -6.54
N PRO A 31 2.02 2.62 -7.41
CA PRO A 31 1.26 2.57 -8.65
C PRO A 31 -0.25 2.56 -8.34
N LEU A 32 -1.03 3.35 -9.07
CA LEU A 32 -2.49 3.43 -8.87
C LEU A 32 -3.16 2.06 -9.03
N SER A 33 -2.69 1.23 -9.97
CA SER A 33 -3.17 -0.15 -10.14
C SER A 33 -2.99 -0.99 -8.88
N THR A 34 -1.82 -0.88 -8.25
CA THR A 34 -1.50 -1.56 -6.99
C THR A 34 -2.41 -1.10 -5.86
N LEU A 35 -2.63 0.21 -5.74
CA LEU A 35 -3.55 0.77 -4.76
C LEU A 35 -4.98 0.26 -4.98
N ASN A 36 -5.46 0.24 -6.23
CA ASN A 36 -6.81 -0.21 -6.54
C ASN A 36 -7.02 -1.68 -6.16
N THR A 37 -6.06 -2.56 -6.44
CA THR A 37 -6.17 -3.96 -6.02
C THR A 37 -6.19 -4.11 -4.50
N ILE A 38 -5.46 -3.27 -3.76
CA ILE A 38 -5.57 -3.24 -2.29
C ILE A 38 -7.00 -2.79 -1.90
N ARG A 39 -7.52 -1.72 -2.49
CA ARG A 39 -8.86 -1.16 -2.18
C ARG A 39 -10.02 -2.09 -2.52
N GLU A 40 -9.90 -2.91 -3.56
CA GLU A 40 -10.90 -3.93 -3.90
C GLU A 40 -11.06 -4.96 -2.78
N LYS A 41 -9.95 -5.28 -2.09
CA LYS A 41 -9.94 -6.28 -1.00
C LYS A 41 -10.13 -5.66 0.38
N PHE A 42 -9.64 -4.44 0.56
CA PHE A 42 -9.67 -3.68 1.80
C PHE A 42 -10.18 -2.27 1.49
N PRO A 43 -11.51 -2.06 1.45
CA PRO A 43 -12.08 -0.78 1.09
C PRO A 43 -11.58 0.36 1.98
N SER A 44 -11.18 1.47 1.34
CA SER A 44 -10.84 2.70 2.07
C SER A 44 -12.08 3.31 2.72
N GLN A 45 -11.88 3.97 3.85
CA GLN A 45 -12.91 4.72 4.56
C GLN A 45 -12.68 6.21 4.38
N LYS A 46 -13.74 7.00 4.56
CA LYS A 46 -13.69 8.47 4.55
C LYS A 46 -13.72 9.01 5.96
N ARG A 47 -12.98 10.09 6.22
CA ARG A 47 -13.01 10.80 7.50
C ARG A 47 -12.79 12.29 7.31
N ASN A 48 -13.54 13.07 8.08
CA ASN A 48 -13.36 14.52 8.15
C ASN A 48 -12.16 14.86 9.03
N ILE A 49 -11.32 15.76 8.53
CA ILE A 49 -10.21 16.38 9.25
C ILE A 49 -10.53 17.87 9.36
N TYR A 50 -10.58 18.39 10.57
CA TYR A 50 -10.84 19.79 10.84
C TYR A 50 -9.53 20.58 10.74
N TYR A 51 -9.60 21.83 10.27
CA TYR A 51 -8.39 22.66 10.17
C TYR A 51 -7.85 23.05 11.56
N ASP A 52 -8.74 23.32 12.50
CA ASP A 52 -8.42 23.76 13.85
C ASP A 52 -9.37 23.15 14.92
N GLY A 53 -9.15 23.53 16.17
CA GLY A 53 -9.99 23.12 17.30
C GLY A 53 -11.37 23.79 17.37
N ALA A 54 -11.65 24.83 16.58
CA ALA A 54 -12.94 25.50 16.52
C ALA A 54 -13.96 24.71 15.67
N LYS A 55 -13.47 23.83 14.78
CA LYS A 55 -14.28 22.89 13.97
C LYS A 55 -15.27 23.58 13.03
N GLU A 56 -14.97 24.80 12.59
CA GLU A 56 -15.81 25.54 11.66
C GLU A 56 -15.69 24.99 10.23
N ASP A 57 -14.49 24.61 9.83
CA ASP A 57 -14.18 24.06 8.50
C ASP A 57 -13.46 22.70 8.58
N PHE A 58 -13.70 21.85 7.57
CA PHE A 58 -13.07 20.55 7.44
C PHE A 58 -12.82 20.15 5.97
N PHE A 59 -11.96 19.16 5.77
CA PHE A 59 -11.81 18.45 4.51
C PHE A 59 -11.94 16.93 4.73
N GLU A 60 -12.30 16.20 3.69
CA GLU A 60 -12.45 14.74 3.74
C GLU A 60 -11.19 14.06 3.22
N ILE A 61 -10.73 13.01 3.91
CA ILE A 61 -9.65 12.13 3.46
C ILE A 61 -10.13 10.71 3.27
N ASP A 62 -9.54 10.01 2.30
CA ASP A 62 -9.63 8.55 2.19
C ASP A 62 -8.48 7.89 2.97
N TYR A 63 -8.76 6.85 3.75
CA TYR A 63 -7.76 6.15 4.56
C TYR A 63 -8.06 4.65 4.74
N PHE A 64 -7.05 3.87 5.14
CA PHE A 64 -7.24 2.47 5.54
C PHE A 64 -7.58 2.35 7.03
N ALA A 65 -8.58 1.52 7.34
CA ALA A 65 -8.97 1.23 8.71
C ALA A 65 -7.82 0.55 9.47
N ARG A 66 -7.60 0.98 10.72
CA ARG A 66 -6.54 0.42 11.58
C ARG A 66 -6.70 -1.09 11.76
N ASP A 67 -7.93 -1.57 11.90
CA ASP A 67 -8.24 -2.99 12.12
C ASP A 67 -7.95 -3.87 10.89
N ASP A 68 -7.84 -3.26 9.71
CA ASP A 68 -7.50 -3.97 8.47
C ASP A 68 -6.00 -4.01 8.21
N VAL A 69 -5.20 -3.15 8.85
CA VAL A 69 -3.73 -3.10 8.69
C VAL A 69 -3.07 -4.48 8.87
N PRO A 70 -3.35 -5.27 9.93
CA PRO A 70 -2.75 -6.59 10.08
C PRO A 70 -3.13 -7.56 8.95
N LYS A 71 -4.37 -7.45 8.44
CA LYS A 71 -4.88 -8.30 7.36
C LYS A 71 -4.22 -7.93 6.03
N ILE A 72 -4.04 -6.63 5.77
CA ILE A 72 -3.35 -6.10 4.60
C ILE A 72 -1.90 -6.59 4.61
N ILE A 73 -1.17 -6.46 5.73
CA ILE A 73 0.21 -6.94 5.85
C ILE A 73 0.29 -8.44 5.54
N ASN A 74 -0.59 -9.25 6.15
CA ASN A 74 -0.59 -10.68 5.90
C ASN A 74 -0.86 -11.02 4.43
N TRP A 75 -1.83 -10.34 3.80
CA TRP A 75 -2.13 -10.53 2.40
C TRP A 75 -0.95 -10.14 1.49
N LEU A 76 -0.29 -9.00 1.74
CA LEU A 76 0.90 -8.57 1.01
C LEU A 76 2.07 -9.56 1.17
N ARG A 77 2.24 -10.16 2.35
CA ARG A 77 3.27 -11.21 2.59
C ARG A 77 2.99 -12.48 1.80
N ILE A 78 1.72 -12.90 1.70
CA ILE A 78 1.33 -14.05 0.85
C ILE A 78 1.68 -13.76 -0.61
N ILE A 79 1.38 -12.55 -1.08
CA ILE A 79 1.70 -12.12 -2.45
C ILE A 79 3.22 -12.08 -2.67
N PHE A 80 3.99 -11.58 -1.70
CA PHE A 80 5.44 -11.56 -1.76
C PHE A 80 6.01 -12.98 -1.93
N ASN A 81 5.53 -13.94 -1.12
CA ASN A 81 5.96 -15.34 -1.22
C ASN A 81 5.57 -15.96 -2.57
N ASN A 82 4.36 -15.68 -3.06
CA ASN A 82 3.92 -16.17 -4.37
C ASN A 82 4.77 -15.60 -5.51
N LEU A 83 5.12 -14.31 -5.44
CA LEU A 83 6.01 -13.67 -6.41
C LEU A 83 7.41 -14.30 -6.35
N LEU A 84 7.95 -14.57 -5.16
CA LEU A 84 9.24 -15.24 -4.98
C LEU A 84 9.25 -16.64 -5.61
N ILE A 85 8.20 -17.43 -5.37
CA ILE A 85 8.06 -18.77 -5.98
C ILE A 85 7.95 -18.65 -7.50
N HIS A 86 7.20 -17.67 -8.01
CA HIS A 86 7.05 -17.44 -9.45
C HIS A 86 8.37 -17.08 -10.12
N GLU A 87 9.08 -16.07 -9.62
CA GLU A 87 10.35 -15.62 -10.19
C GLU A 87 11.42 -16.71 -10.06
N TYR A 88 11.45 -17.48 -8.97
CA TYR A 88 12.34 -18.66 -8.85
C TYR A 88 12.05 -19.71 -9.92
N LYS A 89 10.78 -20.02 -10.20
CA LYS A 89 10.43 -20.97 -11.25
C LYS A 89 10.83 -20.46 -12.63
N LEU A 90 10.63 -19.18 -12.91
CA LEU A 90 11.00 -18.54 -14.17
C LEU A 90 12.52 -18.61 -14.43
N LEU A 91 13.33 -18.40 -13.39
CA LEU A 91 14.79 -18.49 -13.48
C LEU A 91 15.30 -19.92 -13.71
N ASN A 92 14.56 -20.92 -13.23
CA ASN A 92 14.95 -22.34 -13.33
C ASN A 92 14.26 -23.09 -14.47
N SER A 93 13.33 -22.46 -15.20
CA SER A 93 12.71 -23.04 -16.37
C SER A 93 13.57 -22.80 -17.61
N GLU A 94 14.01 -23.89 -18.25
CA GLU A 94 14.60 -23.84 -19.60
C GLU A 94 13.63 -23.15 -20.57
N ALA A 95 14.19 -22.32 -21.46
CA ALA A 95 13.54 -21.21 -22.17
C ALA A 95 12.36 -21.53 -23.12
N ASP A 96 11.81 -22.74 -23.12
CA ASP A 96 10.92 -23.21 -24.20
C ASP A 96 9.45 -23.45 -23.82
N THR A 97 9.03 -23.08 -22.60
CA THR A 97 7.59 -23.03 -22.30
C THR A 97 7.17 -21.61 -21.91
N PRO A 98 6.26 -20.96 -22.67
CA PRO A 98 5.70 -19.69 -22.24
C PRO A 98 4.95 -19.95 -20.93
N PHE A 99 5.53 -19.49 -19.82
CA PHE A 99 4.85 -19.52 -18.54
C PHE A 99 3.60 -18.67 -18.69
N SER A 100 2.46 -19.35 -18.83
CA SER A 100 1.15 -18.71 -18.73
C SER A 100 1.14 -17.91 -17.43
N GLN A 101 0.80 -16.62 -17.54
CA GLN A 101 0.64 -15.74 -16.38
C GLN A 101 -0.14 -16.51 -15.32
N PRO A 102 0.33 -16.55 -14.07
CA PRO A 102 -0.37 -17.26 -13.03
C PRO A 102 -1.80 -16.73 -12.97
N LYS A 103 -2.79 -17.61 -13.20
CA LYS A 103 -4.22 -17.34 -13.03
C LYS A 103 -4.60 -17.10 -11.57
N ASP A 104 -3.61 -17.03 -10.69
CA ASP A 104 -3.78 -16.76 -9.27
C ASP A 104 -4.20 -15.29 -9.13
N SER A 105 -5.46 -15.07 -8.73
CA SER A 105 -6.05 -13.74 -8.59
C SER A 105 -5.24 -12.82 -7.68
N ASN A 106 -4.38 -13.38 -6.83
CA ASN A 106 -3.49 -12.64 -5.94
C ASN A 106 -2.30 -11.96 -6.65
N LEU A 107 -1.86 -12.43 -7.83
CA LEU A 107 -0.74 -11.84 -8.57
C LEU A 107 -1.19 -10.77 -9.59
N THR A 108 -2.50 -10.52 -9.68
CA THR A 108 -3.10 -9.46 -10.51
C THR A 108 -2.55 -8.07 -10.22
N LEU A 109 -2.07 -7.85 -8.99
CA LEU A 109 -1.28 -6.69 -8.56
C LEU A 109 -0.14 -6.31 -9.51
N PHE A 110 0.47 -7.29 -10.18
CA PHE A 110 1.61 -7.08 -11.08
C PHE A 110 1.27 -7.22 -12.56
N ASN A 111 0.04 -7.59 -12.90
CA ASN A 111 -0.39 -7.72 -14.29
C ASN A 111 -0.48 -6.36 -15.01
N ASN A 112 -0.57 -5.27 -14.23
CA ASN A 112 -0.70 -3.90 -14.73
C ASN A 112 0.60 -3.09 -14.68
N LEU A 113 1.72 -3.68 -14.28
CA LEU A 113 3.01 -3.05 -14.53
C LEU A 113 3.25 -3.08 -16.04
N PRO A 114 3.72 -1.98 -16.66
CA PRO A 114 3.88 -1.91 -18.10
C PRO A 114 4.64 -3.13 -18.58
N SER A 115 4.14 -3.78 -19.63
CA SER A 115 4.86 -4.84 -20.32
C SER A 115 6.11 -4.22 -20.95
N GLN A 116 7.16 -4.10 -20.15
CA GLN A 116 8.42 -3.51 -20.55
C GLN A 116 9.16 -4.54 -21.39
N ARG A 117 8.77 -4.65 -22.67
CA ARG A 117 9.45 -5.48 -23.68
C ARG A 117 10.90 -5.04 -23.96
N GLU A 118 11.45 -4.08 -23.21
CA GLU A 118 12.80 -3.54 -23.36
C GLU A 118 13.63 -3.55 -22.06
N LEU A 119 13.07 -3.91 -20.90
CA LEU A 119 13.83 -3.96 -19.64
C LEU A 119 14.24 -5.38 -19.27
N ASP A 120 15.46 -5.51 -18.75
CA ASP A 120 15.99 -6.76 -18.20
C ASP A 120 14.98 -7.38 -17.21
N PRO A 121 14.60 -8.66 -17.40
CA PRO A 121 13.62 -9.34 -16.55
C PRO A 121 13.95 -9.27 -15.06
N THR A 122 15.25 -9.28 -14.71
CA THR A 122 15.71 -9.18 -13.32
C THR A 122 15.36 -7.82 -12.73
N SER A 123 15.61 -6.74 -13.47
CA SER A 123 15.27 -5.37 -13.09
C SER A 123 13.75 -5.20 -12.86
N VAL A 124 12.93 -5.83 -13.71
CA VAL A 124 11.46 -5.84 -13.55
C VAL A 124 11.05 -6.57 -12.27
N ALA A 125 11.63 -7.74 -12.00
CA ALA A 125 11.36 -8.49 -10.77
C ALA A 125 11.77 -7.70 -9.51
N ILE A 126 12.97 -7.09 -9.52
CA ILE A 126 13.45 -6.23 -8.42
C ILE A 126 12.48 -5.08 -8.15
N ALA A 127 11.98 -4.41 -9.20
CA ALA A 127 11.02 -3.33 -9.05
C ALA A 127 9.71 -3.80 -8.38
N LYS A 128 9.18 -4.97 -8.76
CA LYS A 128 7.98 -5.56 -8.14
C LYS A 128 8.20 -5.84 -6.65
N PHE A 129 9.33 -6.46 -6.29
CA PHE A 129 9.66 -6.72 -4.89
C PHE A 129 9.82 -5.42 -4.10
N ARG A 130 10.48 -4.41 -4.67
CA ARG A 130 10.66 -3.12 -4.02
C ARG A 130 9.32 -2.46 -3.69
N ILE A 131 8.36 -2.47 -4.62
CA ILE A 131 7.01 -1.93 -4.39
C ILE A 131 6.32 -2.69 -3.24
N LEU A 132 6.38 -4.03 -3.24
CA LEU A 132 5.79 -4.83 -2.16
C LEU A 132 6.44 -4.55 -0.81
N ILE A 133 7.76 -4.46 -0.76
CA ILE A 133 8.51 -4.18 0.47
C ILE A 133 8.13 -2.80 1.00
N SER A 134 8.14 -1.77 0.15
CA SER A 134 7.69 -0.41 0.53
C SER A 134 6.28 -0.41 1.12
N LEU A 135 5.35 -1.14 0.51
CA LEU A 135 3.99 -1.29 1.03
C LEU A 135 3.96 -2.01 2.38
N ILE A 136 4.59 -3.19 2.47
CA ILE A 136 4.64 -3.96 3.71
C ILE A 136 5.25 -3.11 4.82
N ASP A 137 6.31 -2.36 4.53
CA ASP A 137 7.03 -1.54 5.50
C ASP A 137 6.15 -0.40 6.04
N ILE A 138 5.44 0.35 5.19
CA ILE A 138 4.62 1.46 5.68
C ILE A 138 3.42 0.97 6.51
N PHE A 139 2.79 -0.14 6.12
CA PHE A 139 1.74 -0.76 6.94
C PHE A 139 2.31 -1.33 8.25
N SER A 140 3.47 -1.99 8.19
CA SER A 140 4.13 -2.55 9.37
C SER A 140 4.59 -1.45 10.33
N GLU A 141 5.01 -0.30 9.81
CA GLU A 141 5.38 0.85 10.61
C GLU A 141 4.19 1.43 11.39
N MET A 142 3.01 1.51 10.76
CA MET A 142 1.77 1.85 11.46
C MET A 142 1.47 0.84 12.58
N GLN A 143 1.59 -0.46 12.31
CA GLN A 143 1.30 -1.51 13.29
C GLN A 143 2.34 -1.60 14.42
N ALA A 144 3.61 -1.36 14.15
CA ALA A 144 4.68 -1.57 15.12
C ALA A 144 4.95 -0.31 15.95
N LYS A 145 4.96 0.87 15.32
CA LYS A 145 5.35 2.12 15.98
C LYS A 145 4.17 2.99 16.39
N TYR A 146 3.04 2.90 15.69
CA TYR A 146 1.92 3.83 15.85
C TYR A 146 0.60 3.15 16.24
N VAL A 147 0.64 1.90 16.69
CA VAL A 147 -0.55 1.14 17.08
C VAL A 147 -1.34 1.78 18.21
N THR A 148 -0.63 2.39 19.17
CA THR A 148 -1.23 3.11 20.31
C THR A 148 -1.48 4.58 20.02
N GLU A 149 -1.01 5.12 18.89
CA GLU A 149 -1.10 6.54 18.57
C GLU A 149 -2.44 6.84 17.90
N PRO A 150 -3.42 7.46 18.58
CA PRO A 150 -4.78 7.45 18.08
C PRO A 150 -5.02 8.36 16.86
N GLY A 151 -4.17 9.36 16.67
CA GLY A 151 -4.19 10.24 15.49
C GLY A 151 -3.46 9.68 14.26
N ALA A 152 -2.82 8.52 14.37
CA ALA A 152 -2.09 7.90 13.26
C ALA A 152 -3.03 7.27 12.23
N ILE A 153 -2.88 7.67 10.96
CA ILE A 153 -3.71 7.28 9.83
C ILE A 153 -2.83 6.99 8.61
N LEU A 154 -3.17 5.92 7.88
CA LEU A 154 -2.68 5.67 6.52
C LEU A 154 -3.64 6.28 5.50
N LYS A 155 -3.37 7.53 5.10
CA LYS A 155 -4.20 8.27 4.14
C LYS A 155 -3.72 8.07 2.70
N LEU A 156 -4.67 8.11 1.78
CA LEU A 156 -4.43 8.15 0.34
C LEU A 156 -4.29 9.61 -0.11
N GLY A 157 -3.30 9.93 -0.93
CA GLY A 157 -3.04 11.29 -1.43
C GLY A 157 -2.54 11.33 -2.86
#